data_AF-A0A934IUC2-F1
#
_entry.id   AF-A0A934IUC2-F1
#
_cell.length_a   1.000
_cell.length_b   1.000
_cell.length_c   1.000
_cell.angle_alpha   90.00
_cell.angle_beta   90.00
_cell.angle_gamma   90.00
#
_symmetry.space_group_name_H-M   'P 1'
#
loop_
_entity.id
_entity.type
_entity.pdbx_description
1 polymer ?
#
loop_
_entity_poly.entity_id
_entity_poly.type
_entity_poly.pdbx_seq_one_letter_code
_entity_poly.pdbx_strand_id
1 'polypeptide(L)' 'MADTEKTEPAPTVMALVDEFDVLESRVRFYLAASEKIAADGLSADELDPLVRGGIDLVDSVLVFHALLAEYHAATKGGAA' A
#
# COMPACT_ATOMS: atom_id res chain seq x y z
N MET A 1 12.27 -20.97 -28.31
CA MET A 1 11.63 -21.43 -27.06
C MET A 1 11.03 -20.19 -26.44
N ALA A 2 9.70 -20.07 -26.44
CA ALA A 2 9.03 -18.88 -25.92
C ALA A 2 9.03 -18.96 -24.39
N ASP A 3 9.68 -17.99 -23.76
CA ASP A 3 9.62 -17.77 -22.32
C ASP A 3 8.15 -17.58 -21.95
N THR A 4 7.61 -18.54 -21.21
CA THR A 4 6.24 -18.48 -20.73
C THR A 4 6.30 -17.61 -19.48
N GLU A 5 6.14 -16.30 -19.68
CA GLU A 5 5.97 -15.33 -18.61
C GLU A 5 4.82 -15.82 -17.73
N LYS A 6 5.16 -16.41 -16.58
CA LYS A 6 4.19 -16.87 -15.58
C LYS A 6 3.56 -15.62 -15.00
N THR A 7 2.48 -15.18 -15.63
CA THR A 7 1.57 -14.20 -15.06
C THR A 7 0.97 -14.86 -13.82
N GLU A 8 1.30 -14.31 -12.65
CA GLU A 8 0.68 -14.74 -11.41
C GLU A 8 -0.84 -14.56 -11.52
N PRO A 9 -1.63 -15.48 -10.92
CA PRO A 9 -3.08 -15.37 -10.98
C PRO A 9 -3.52 -14.05 -10.37
N ALA A 10 -4.47 -13.38 -11.03
CA ALA A 10 -4.99 -12.09 -10.58
C ALA A 10 -5.47 -12.17 -9.11
N PRO A 11 -5.25 -11.11 -8.33
CA PRO A 11 -5.63 -11.10 -6.92
C PRO A 11 -7.14 -11.26 -6.74
N THR A 12 -7.52 -12.00 -5.69
CA THR A 12 -8.93 -12.20 -5.34
C THR A 12 -9.51 -10.98 -4.64
N VAL A 13 -10.83 -10.81 -4.66
CA VAL A 13 -11.51 -9.73 -3.91
C VAL A 13 -11.17 -9.79 -2.43
N MET A 14 -11.06 -10.99 -1.84
CA MET A 14 -10.65 -11.15 -0.44
C MET A 14 -9.24 -10.64 -0.19
N ALA A 15 -8.29 -10.93 -1.08
CA ALA A 15 -6.93 -10.41 -0.97
C ALA A 15 -6.87 -8.87 -1.05
N LEU A 16 -7.75 -8.26 -1.87
CA LEU A 16 -7.87 -6.80 -1.92
C LEU A 16 -8.46 -6.21 -0.63
N VAL A 17 -9.44 -6.88 -0.02
CA VAL A 17 -10.01 -6.46 1.27
C VAL A 17 -8.97 -6.57 2.38
N ASP A 18 -8.24 -7.68 2.45
CA ASP A 18 -7.18 -7.88 3.44
C ASP A 18 -6.08 -6.81 3.29
N GLU A 19 -5.66 -6.50 2.06
CA GLU A 19 -4.65 -5.48 1.80
C GLU A 19 -5.16 -4.07 2.13
N PHE A 20 -6.46 -3.80 1.91
CA PHE A 20 -7.09 -2.55 2.32
C PHE A 20 -7.09 -2.38 3.85
N ASP A 21 -7.40 -3.44 4.59
CA ASP A 21 -7.36 -3.43 6.06
C ASP A 21 -5.93 -3.17 6.58
N VAL A 22 -4.92 -3.78 5.93
CA VAL A 22 -3.50 -3.53 6.23
C VAL A 22 -3.14 -2.06 5.96
N LEU A 23 -3.55 -1.52 4.81
CA LEU A 23 -3.31 -0.13 4.46
C LEU A 23 -3.96 0.83 5.46
N GLU A 24 -5.22 0.58 5.85
CA GLU A 24 -5.93 1.38 6.85
C GLU A 24 -5.19 1.37 8.20
N SER A 25 -4.74 0.19 8.64
CA SER A 25 -3.98 0.07 9.89
C SER A 25 -2.67 0.86 9.85
N ARG A 26 -1.94 0.84 8.72
CA ARG A 26 -0.71 1.61 8.55
C ARG A 26 -0.96 3.12 8.59
N VAL A 27 -1.99 3.59 7.88
CA VAL A 27 -2.39 5.02 7.90
C VAL A 27 -2.69 5.47 9.32
N ARG A 28 -3.48 4.71 10.08
CA ARG A 28 -3.81 5.04 11.49
C ARG A 28 -2.56 5.09 12.38
N PHE A 29 -1.64 4.14 12.20
CA PHE A 29 -0.38 4.12 12.96
C PHE A 29 0.47 5.37 12.69
N TYR A 30 0.65 5.74 11.43
CA TYR A 30 1.44 6.91 11.07
C TYR A 30 0.78 8.23 11.44
N LEU A 31 -0.56 8.30 11.37
CA LEU A 31 -1.30 9.46 11.85
C LEU A 31 -1.08 9.65 13.36
N ALA A 32 -1.22 8.60 14.17
CA ALA A 32 -0.99 8.66 15.61
C ALA A 32 0.46 9.05 15.95
N ALA A 33 1.44 8.53 15.20
CA ALA A 33 2.83 8.94 15.35
C ALA A 33 3.02 10.44 15.02
N SER A 34 2.41 10.91 13.93
CA SER A 34 2.48 12.32 13.51
C SER A 34 1.83 13.26 14.52
N GLU A 35 0.68 12.88 15.08
CA GLU A 35 -0.02 13.64 16.12
C GLU A 35 0.81 13.77 17.40
N LYS A 36 1.44 12.67 17.84
CA LYS A 36 2.33 12.67 19.00
C LYS A 36 3.53 13.58 18.78
N ILE A 37 4.16 13.47 17.63
CA ILE A 37 5.28 14.31 17.20
C ILE A 37 4.89 15.80 17.16
N ALA A 38 3.72 16.11 16.58
CA ALA A 38 3.23 17.49 16.51
C ALA A 38 2.94 18.05 17.91
N ALA A 39 2.44 17.22 18.83
CA ALA A 39 2.25 17.58 20.24
C ALA A 39 3.59 17.79 20.97
N ASP A 40 4.62 17.01 20.63
CA ASP A 40 5.95 17.06 21.24
C ASP A 40 6.86 18.17 20.64
N GLY A 41 6.46 18.84 19.55
CA GLY A 41 7.08 20.07 19.05
C GLY A 41 8.54 19.89 18.58
N LEU A 42 8.75 18.95 17.66
CA LEU A 42 10.08 18.40 17.38
C LEU A 42 11.12 19.35 16.78
N SER A 43 12.36 19.01 17.13
CA SER A 43 13.61 19.44 16.50
C SER A 43 13.99 18.57 15.29
N ALA A 44 14.93 19.03 14.46
CA ALA A 44 15.23 18.44 13.15
C ALA A 44 15.66 16.95 13.18
N ASP A 45 16.24 16.46 14.27
CA ASP A 45 16.69 15.06 14.41
C ASP A 45 15.53 14.07 14.61
N GLU A 46 14.35 14.57 15.00
CA GLU A 46 13.21 13.73 15.33
C GLU A 46 12.18 13.64 14.17
N LEU A 47 12.47 14.30 13.04
CA LEU A 47 11.70 14.19 11.78
C LEU A 47 11.92 12.84 11.06
N ASP A 48 13.01 12.14 11.35
CA ASP A 48 13.45 10.92 10.64
C ASP A 48 12.42 9.76 10.69
N PRO A 49 11.75 9.47 11.83
CA PRO A 49 10.69 8.47 11.90
C PRO A 49 9.46 8.81 11.05
N LEU A 50 9.15 10.10 10.91
CA LEU A 50 7.98 10.61 10.17
C LEU A 50 8.23 10.53 8.66
N VAL A 51 9.43 10.92 8.22
CA VAL A 51 9.88 10.74 6.84
C VAL A 51 9.87 9.25 6.47
N ARG A 52 10.39 8.39 7.35
CA ARG A 52 10.41 6.95 7.12
C ARG A 52 9.02 6.33 7.08
N GLY A 53 8.12 6.77 7.95
CA GLY A 53 6.71 6.36 7.92
C GLY A 53 5.97 6.82 6.66
N GLY A 54 6.25 8.04 6.20
CA GLY A 54 5.73 8.54 4.93
C GLY A 54 6.21 7.72 3.73
N ILE A 55 7.49 7.35 3.69
CA ILE A 55 8.05 6.49 2.63
C ILE A 55 7.37 5.12 2.63
N ASP A 56 7.26 4.45 3.78
CA ASP A 56 6.60 3.13 3.87
C ASP A 56 5.11 3.19 3.48
N LEU A 57 4.42 4.28 3.85
CA LEU A 57 3.04 4.48 3.43
C LEU A 57 2.91 4.66 1.92
N VAL A 58 3.80 5.43 1.29
CA VAL A 58 3.82 5.58 -0.17
C VAL A 58 4.04 4.24 -0.86
N ASP A 59 5.01 3.44 -0.39
CA ASP A 59 5.29 2.12 -0.94
C ASP A 59 4.07 1.18 -0.81
N SER A 60 3.39 1.21 0.33
CA SER A 60 2.17 0.43 0.58
C SER A 60 1.04 0.81 -0.38
N VAL A 61 0.83 2.10 -0.61
CA VAL A 61 -0.20 2.59 -1.55
C VAL A 61 0.11 2.17 -2.98
N LEU A 62 1.39 2.18 -3.39
CA LEU A 62 1.80 1.75 -4.72
C LEU A 62 1.52 0.25 -4.95
N VAL A 63 1.79 -0.59 -3.95
CA VAL A 63 1.46 -2.03 -4.00
C VAL A 63 -0.05 -2.22 -4.14
N PHE A 64 -0.85 -1.55 -3.32
CA PHE A 64 -2.31 -1.64 -3.40
C PHE A 64 -2.86 -1.18 -4.75
N HIS A 65 -2.31 -0.10 -5.31
CA HIS A 65 -2.68 0.39 -6.64
C HIS A 65 -2.36 -0.64 -7.75
N ALA A 66 -1.21 -1.32 -7.68
CA ALA A 66 -0.85 -2.37 -8.62
C ALA A 66 -1.86 -3.54 -8.56
N LEU A 67 -2.21 -4.00 -7.36
CA LEU A 67 -3.21 -5.05 -7.16
C LEU A 67 -4.60 -4.68 -7.73
N LEU A 68 -5.02 -3.42 -7.55
CA LEU A 68 -6.26 -2.91 -8.14
C LEU A 68 -6.20 -2.87 -9.68
N ALA A 69 -5.07 -2.47 -10.25
CA ALA A 69 -4.88 -2.44 -11.70
C ALA A 69 -4.92 -3.85 -12.31
N GLU A 70 -4.29 -4.83 -11.65
CA GLU A 70 -4.32 -6.24 -12.04
C GLU A 70 -5.74 -6.81 -11.98
N TYR A 71 -6.47 -6.54 -10.89
CA TYR A 71 -7.87 -6.92 -10.75
C TYR A 71 -8.76 -6.29 -11.84
N HIS A 72 -8.56 -5.00 -12.15
CA HIS A 72 -9.30 -4.32 -13.20
C HIS A 72 -9.01 -4.89 -14.60
N ALA A 73 -7.75 -5.25 -14.87
CA ALA A 73 -7.36 -5.89 -16.13
C ALA A 73 -7.99 -7.28 -16.27
N ALA A 74 -7.96 -8.09 -15.21
CA ALA A 74 -8.57 -9.42 -15.19
C ALA A 74 -10.10 -9.37 -15.41
N THR A 75 -10.77 -8.40 -14.81
CA THR A 75 -12.24 -8.22 -14.97
C THR A 75 -12.65 -7.69 -16.35
N LYS A 76 -11.78 -6.94 -17.04
CA LYS A 76 -11.99 -6.57 -18.46
C LYS A 76 -11.73 -7.73 -19.43
N GLY A 77 -10.78 -8.60 -19.12
CA GLY A 77 -10.44 -9.78 -19.95
C GLY A 77 -11.45 -10.92 -19.86
N GLY A 78 -12.24 -10.99 -18.78
CA GLY A 78 -13.25 -12.03 -18.54
C GLY A 78 -14.63 -11.79 -19.19
N ALA A 79 -14.76 -10.80 -20.07
CA ALA A 79 -16.02 -10.47 -20.76
C ALA A 79 -16.12 -11.05 -22.19
N ALA A 80 -15.43 -12.16 -22.47
CA ALA A 80 -15.47 -12.86 -23.76
C ALA A 80 -16.14 -14.23 -23.63
#